data_AF-A0A7C2F3M9-F1
#
_entry.id   AF-A0A7C2F3M9-F1
#
_cell.length_a   1.000
_cell.length_b   1.000
_cell.length_c   1.000
_cell.angle_alpha   90.00
_cell.angle_beta   90.00
_cell.angle_gamma   90.00
#
_symmetry.space_group_name_H-M   'P 1'
#
loop_
_entity.id
_entity.type
_entity.pdbx_description
1 polymer ?
#
loop_
_entity_poly.entity_id
_entity_poly.type
_entity_poly.pdbx_seq_one_letter_code
_entity_poly.pdbx_strand_id
1 'polypeptide(L)' 'CHPIAQAQILNDAETDFNILLCLCVGHDSLFLKHSDALCTVLAAKDRLLGHNPLAALYLSHSYYRRVRI' A
#
# COMPACT_ATOMS: atom_id res chain seq x y z
N CYS A 1 11.08 -1.65 -8.32
CA CYS A 1 10.68 -2.71 -7.36
C CYS A 1 10.08 -3.88 -8.13
N HIS A 2 10.48 -5.12 -7.83
CA HIS A 2 9.96 -6.33 -8.48
C HIS A 2 8.97 -7.04 -7.53
N PRO A 3 7.64 -6.94 -7.74
CA PRO A 3 6.63 -7.33 -6.74
C PRO A 3 6.69 -8.81 -6.40
N ILE A 4 6.95 -9.65 -7.40
CA ILE A 4 7.02 -11.10 -7.24
C ILE A 4 8.21 -11.50 -6.36
N ALA A 5 9.36 -10.84 -6.56
CA ALA A 5 10.55 -11.13 -5.77
C ALA A 5 10.38 -10.67 -4.31
N GLN A 6 9.67 -9.55 -4.09
CA GLN A 6 9.35 -9.09 -2.74
C GLN A 6 8.42 -10.06 -2.01
N ALA A 7 7.43 -10.64 -2.71
CA ALA A 7 6.57 -11.67 -2.14
C ALA A 7 7.37 -12.93 -1.78
N GLN A 8 8.25 -13.40 -2.69
CA GLN A 8 9.12 -14.55 -2.43
C GLN A 8 10.03 -14.36 -1.21
N ILE A 9 10.64 -13.18 -1.06
CA ILE A 9 11.47 -12.87 0.11
C ILE A 9 10.67 -12.97 1.41
N LEU A 10 9.41 -12.55 1.41
CA LEU A 10 8.55 -12.61 2.61
C LEU A 10 8.00 -14.02 2.85
N ASN A 11 7.79 -14.82 1.79
CA ASN A 11 7.49 -16.24 1.92
C ASN A 11 8.69 -17.00 2.52
N ASP A 12 9.91 -16.72 2.04
CA ASP A 12 11.15 -17.31 2.57
C ASP A 12 11.41 -16.91 4.03
N ALA A 13 10.93 -15.73 4.43
CA ALA A 13 10.98 -15.24 5.81
C ALA A 13 9.82 -15.76 6.68
N GLU A 14 8.95 -16.62 6.14
CA GLU A 14 7.81 -17.24 6.83
C GLU A 14 6.92 -16.23 7.57
N THR A 15 6.64 -15.08 6.93
CA THR A 15 5.75 -14.08 7.53
C THR A 15 4.33 -14.64 7.68
N ASP A 16 3.68 -14.40 8.83
CA ASP A 16 2.27 -14.78 9.02
C ASP A 16 1.28 -13.83 8.35
N PHE A 17 1.64 -12.55 8.26
CA PHE A 17 0.77 -11.49 7.76
C PHE A 17 1.54 -10.32 7.18
N ASN A 18 1.17 -9.87 5.99
CA ASN A 18 1.82 -8.79 5.27
C ASN A 18 0.92 -7.56 5.13
N ILE A 19 1.50 -6.38 5.41
CA ILE A 19 0.82 -5.09 5.26
C ILE A 19 1.43 -4.35 4.08
N LEU A 20 0.62 -4.07 3.06
CA LEU A 20 1.03 -3.34 1.88
C LEU A 20 0.73 -1.84 2.05
N LEU A 21 1.70 -1.01 1.69
CA LEU A 21 1.62 0.45 1.74
C LEU A 21 1.91 1.03 0.36
N CYS A 22 0.91 1.71 -0.21
CA CYS A 22 1.10 2.65 -1.33
C CYS A 22 1.70 2.05 -2.61
N LEU A 23 1.37 0.82 -3.00
CA LEU A 23 1.83 0.31 -4.30
C LEU A 23 0.87 0.70 -5.44
N CYS A 24 1.39 0.61 -6.66
CA CYS A 24 0.54 0.70 -7.86
C CYS A 24 -0.38 -0.53 -7.92
N VAL A 25 -1.58 -0.39 -8.51
CA VAL A 25 -2.55 -1.49 -8.66
C VAL A 25 -1.91 -2.76 -9.24
N GLY A 26 -1.00 -2.64 -10.20
CA GLY A 26 -0.30 -3.78 -10.78
C GLY A 26 0.75 -4.39 -9.84
N HIS A 27 1.42 -3.57 -9.03
CA HIS A 27 2.36 -4.06 -8.02
C HIS A 27 1.64 -4.81 -6.90
N ASP A 28 0.55 -4.25 -6.38
CA ASP A 28 -0.30 -4.93 -5.38
C ASP A 28 -0.82 -6.25 -5.94
N SER A 29 -1.38 -6.24 -7.16
CA SER A 29 -1.96 -7.45 -7.76
C SER A 29 -0.93 -8.58 -7.90
N LEU A 30 0.29 -8.26 -8.34
CA LEU A 30 1.35 -9.26 -8.48
C LEU A 30 1.90 -9.71 -7.14
N PHE A 31 2.05 -8.82 -6.15
CA PHE A 31 2.48 -9.22 -4.82
C PHE A 31 1.45 -10.14 -4.16
N LEU A 32 0.17 -9.73 -4.14
CA LEU A 32 -0.93 -10.49 -3.53
C LEU A 32 -1.09 -11.87 -4.16
N LYS A 33 -0.91 -11.99 -5.49
CA LYS A 33 -0.97 -13.27 -6.19
C LYS A 33 0.14 -14.25 -5.77
N HIS A 34 1.30 -13.74 -5.38
CA HIS A 34 2.50 -14.52 -5.13
C HIS A 34 2.88 -14.61 -3.64
N SER A 35 2.13 -13.96 -2.75
CA SER A 35 2.30 -14.08 -1.29
C SER A 35 1.59 -15.32 -0.78
N ASP A 36 2.29 -16.14 0.01
CA ASP A 36 1.70 -17.30 0.68
C ASP A 36 0.95 -16.88 1.96
N ALA A 37 1.43 -15.83 2.61
CA ALA A 37 0.82 -15.23 3.79
C ALA A 37 -0.40 -14.38 3.46
N LEU A 38 -1.29 -14.22 4.45
CA LEU A 38 -2.41 -13.29 4.35
C LEU A 38 -1.91 -11.85 4.20
N CYS A 39 -2.57 -11.08 3.35
CA CYS A 39 -2.18 -9.73 3.04
C CYS A 39 -3.34 -8.74 3.21
N THR A 40 -3.02 -7.52 3.63
CA THR A 40 -3.95 -6.40 3.56
C THR A 40 -3.29 -5.16 2.99
N VAL A 41 -4.06 -4.35 2.28
CA VAL A 41 -3.62 -3.05 1.78
C VAL A 41 -4.04 -1.99 2.78
N LEU A 42 -3.08 -1.41 3.49
CA LEU A 42 -3.34 -0.37 4.50
C LEU A 42 -3.66 0.98 3.86
N ALA A 43 -3.03 1.30 2.72
CA ALA A 43 -3.30 2.50 1.96
C ALA A 43 -3.14 2.24 0.46
N ALA A 44 -4.24 2.33 -0.30
CA ALA A 44 -4.21 2.23 -1.75
C ALA A 44 -3.64 3.51 -2.37
N LYS A 45 -2.83 3.36 -3.42
CA LYS A 45 -2.30 4.50 -4.17
C LYS A 45 -3.45 5.31 -4.79
N ASP A 46 -3.49 6.59 -4.47
CA ASP A 46 -4.42 7.52 -5.07
C ASP A 46 -3.70 8.49 -6.03
N ARG A 47 -4.45 9.01 -7.01
CA ARG A 47 -3.92 9.98 -7.99
C ARG A 47 -4.04 11.43 -7.52
N LEU A 48 -4.93 11.72 -6.57
CA LEU A 48 -5.22 13.07 -6.07
C LEU A 48 -4.03 13.65 -5.30
N LEU A 49 -3.33 12.82 -4.53
CA LEU A 49 -2.21 13.13 -3.66
C LEU A 49 -0.87 12.73 -4.29
N GLY A 50 -0.81 12.65 -5.62
CA GLY A 50 0.44 12.38 -6.34
C GLY A 50 1.08 11.06 -5.95
N HIS A 51 0.27 10.01 -5.74
CA HIS A 51 0.72 8.68 -5.30
C HIS A 51 1.23 8.61 -3.85
N ASN A 52 0.90 9.60 -3.02
CA ASN A 52 1.21 9.63 -1.59
C ASN A 52 -0.08 9.61 -0.74
N PRO A 53 -0.76 8.47 -0.62
CA PRO A 53 -2.07 8.41 0.04
C PRO A 53 -2.05 8.73 1.53
N LEU A 54 -0.91 8.54 2.22
CA LEU A 54 -0.79 8.94 3.62
C LEU A 54 -0.77 10.46 3.81
N ALA A 55 -0.55 11.25 2.76
CA ALA A 55 -0.69 12.70 2.82
C ALA A 55 -2.10 13.14 3.24
N ALA A 56 -3.13 12.33 2.96
CA ALA A 56 -4.49 12.57 3.44
C ALA A 56 -4.55 12.65 4.97
N LEU A 57 -3.85 11.74 5.64
CA LEU A 57 -3.79 11.65 7.09
C LEU A 57 -2.90 12.74 7.67
N TYR A 58 -1.70 12.93 7.12
CA TYR A 58 -0.75 13.93 7.61
C TYR A 58 -1.28 15.37 7.46
N LEU A 59 -2.04 15.65 6.41
CA LEU A 59 -2.59 16.97 6.13
C LEU A 59 -4.06 17.12 6.55
N SER A 60 -4.63 16.11 7.22
CA SER A 60 -6.02 16.10 7.72
C SER A 60 -6.38 17.38 8.50
N HIS A 61 -5.46 17.88 9.34
CA HIS A 61 -5.70 19.04 10.18
C HIS A 61 -5.54 20.41 9.47
N SER A 62 -4.83 20.48 8.35
CA SER A 62 -4.48 21.75 7.69
C SER A 62 -5.12 21.89 6.31
N TYR A 63 -4.94 20.89 5.44
CA TYR A 63 -5.44 20.89 4.06
C TYR A 63 -6.96 20.70 4.01
N TYR A 64 -7.48 19.71 4.72
CA TYR A 64 -8.92 19.39 4.70
C TYR A 64 -9.77 20.36 5.52
N ARG A 65 -9.16 21.22 6.34
CA ARG A 65 -9.90 22.28 7.06
C ARG A 65 -10.55 23.28 6.10
N ARG A 66 -10.00 23.46 4.89
CA ARG A 66 -10.54 24.34 3.84
C ARG A 66 -11.59 23.66 2.94
N VAL A 67 -11.71 22.34 3.01
CA VAL A 67 -12.60 21.53 2.15
C VAL A 67 -13.83 21.02 2.94
N ARG A 68 -14.01 21.47 4.19
CA ARG A 68 -15.22 21.20 4.97
C ARG A 68 -16.42 21.90 4.29
N ILE A 69 -17.30 21.10 3.69
CA ILE A 69 -18.66 21.47 3.31
C ILE A 69 -19.51 21.59 4.58
#